data_AF-A0A0K1EGX6-F1
#
_entry.id   AF-A0A0K1EGX6-F1
#
_cell.length_a   1.000
_cell.length_b   1.000
_cell.length_c   1.000
_cell.angle_alpha   90.00
_cell.angle_beta   90.00
_cell.angle_gamma   90.00
#
_symmetry.space_group_name_H-M   'P 1'
#
loop_
_entity.id
_entity.type
_entity.pdbx_description
1 polymer ?
#
loop_
_entity_poly.entity_id
_entity_poly.type
_entity_poly.pdbx_seq_one_letter_code
_entity_poly.pdbx_strand_id
1 'polypeptide(L)'
;MSDRSCAEIFGKVFTILAEHPTEERMAIARKVWHECQECEFTPDQMFADEALVVLGLARLKEDPRHPEHGDVWLYGPEAELSLDDDRSPAVGR
;
A
#
# COMPACT_ATOMS: atom_id res chain seq x y z
N MET A 1 11.99 7.07 -18.65
CA MET A 1 11.83 8.19 -17.69
C MET A 1 10.37 8.26 -17.37
N SER A 2 9.90 7.46 -16.42
CA SER A 2 8.63 7.81 -15.77
C SER A 2 8.92 9.09 -15.00
N ASP A 3 8.17 10.15 -15.31
CA ASP A 3 8.39 11.46 -14.74
C ASP A 3 8.24 11.35 -13.22
N ARG A 4 9.36 11.45 -12.50
CA ARG A 4 9.42 11.46 -11.03
C ARG A 4 8.41 12.45 -10.42
N SER A 5 8.11 13.50 -11.17
CA SER A 5 7.06 14.49 -10.91
C SER A 5 5.64 13.90 -10.81
N CYS A 6 5.31 12.89 -11.63
CA CYS A 6 3.98 12.25 -11.63
C CYS A 6 3.79 11.37 -10.39
N ALA A 7 4.79 10.59 -10.00
CA ALA A 7 4.74 9.80 -8.76
C ALA A 7 4.55 10.71 -7.53
N GLU A 8 5.26 11.85 -7.49
CA GLU A 8 5.12 12.84 -6.42
C GLU A 8 3.71 13.46 -6.38
N ILE A 9 3.05 13.65 -7.53
CA ILE A 9 1.66 14.12 -7.58
C ILE A 9 0.73 13.11 -6.92
N PHE A 10 0.86 11.82 -7.22
CA PHE A 10 0.07 10.78 -6.55
C PHE A 10 0.33 10.76 -5.05
N GLY A 11 1.59 10.91 -4.63
CA GLY A 11 1.95 11.08 -3.22
C GLY A 11 1.19 12.22 -2.54
N LYS A 12 1.18 13.41 -3.15
CA LYS A 12 0.45 14.58 -2.65
C LYS A 12 -1.06 14.33 -2.57
N VAL A 13 -1.63 13.61 -3.54
CA VAL A 13 -3.05 13.23 -3.51
C VAL A 13 -3.35 12.36 -2.28
N PHE A 14 -2.52 11.36 -2.00
CA PHE A 14 -2.68 10.54 -0.80
C PHE A 14 -2.54 11.37 0.48
N THR A 15 -1.54 12.27 0.56
CA THR A 15 -1.40 13.17 1.72
C THR A 15 -2.66 14.00 1.96
N ILE A 16 -3.24 14.63 0.93
CA ILE A 16 -4.46 15.45 1.04
C ILE A 16 -5.66 14.61 1.49
N LEU A 17 -5.80 13.39 0.97
CA LEU A 17 -6.87 12.49 1.38
C LEU A 17 -6.71 12.07 2.85
N ALA A 18 -5.47 11.84 3.29
CA ALA A 18 -5.12 11.43 4.65
C ALA A 18 -5.30 12.53 5.70
N GLU A 19 -5.28 13.82 5.34
CA GLU A 19 -5.50 14.92 6.30
C GLU A 19 -6.86 14.84 7.03
N HIS A 20 -7.90 14.36 6.32
CA HIS A 20 -9.24 14.16 6.87
C HIS A 20 -9.82 12.85 6.33
N PRO A 21 -9.44 11.70 6.90
CA PRO A 21 -9.85 10.41 6.35
C PRO A 21 -11.34 10.17 6.64
N THR A 22 -12.15 10.20 5.59
CA THR A 22 -13.56 9.80 5.60
C THR A 22 -13.74 8.53 4.78
N GLU A 23 -14.84 7.81 4.96
CA GLU A 23 -15.13 6.62 4.15
C GLU A 23 -15.09 6.92 2.63
N GLU A 24 -15.64 8.07 2.24
CA GLU A 24 -15.59 8.54 0.85
C GLU A 24 -14.15 8.77 0.36
N ARG A 25 -13.31 9.45 1.16
CA ARG A 25 -11.92 9.70 0.80
C ARG A 25 -11.07 8.45 0.78
N MET A 26 -11.33 7.50 1.69
CA MET A 26 -10.71 6.17 1.65
C MET A 26 -11.13 5.39 0.39
N ALA A 27 -12.40 5.49 -0.02
CA ALA A 27 -12.86 4.87 -1.27
C ALA A 27 -12.20 5.51 -2.50
N ILE A 28 -11.99 6.83 -2.50
CA ILE A 28 -11.22 7.53 -3.53
C ILE A 28 -9.77 7.07 -3.52
N ALA A 29 -9.13 6.99 -2.35
CA ALA A 29 -7.75 6.55 -2.21
C ALA A 29 -7.53 5.14 -2.78
N ARG A 30 -8.46 4.21 -2.56
CA ARG A 30 -8.42 2.86 -3.17
C ARG A 30 -8.47 2.90 -4.69
N LYS A 31 -9.30 3.78 -5.27
CA LYS A 31 -9.34 3.95 -6.73
C LYS A 31 -8.01 4.49 -7.26
N VAL A 32 -7.50 5.56 -6.63
CA VAL A 32 -6.20 6.16 -6.98
C VAL A 32 -5.08 5.13 -6.89
N TRP A 33 -5.09 4.29 -5.85
CA TRP A 33 -4.12 3.21 -5.68
C TRP A 33 -4.06 2.26 -6.88
N HIS A 34 -5.22 1.82 -7.40
CA HIS A 34 -5.25 0.97 -8.59
C HIS A 34 -4.66 1.67 -9.82
N GLU A 35 -4.96 2.95 -10.04
CA GLU A 35 -4.37 3.74 -11.14
C GLU A 35 -2.84 3.88 -10.99
N CYS A 36 -2.33 4.00 -9.75
CA CYS A 36 -0.89 4.02 -9.50
C CYS A 36 -0.21 2.71 -9.90
N GLN A 37 -0.86 1.56 -9.68
CA GLN A 37 -0.34 0.24 -10.09
C GLN A 37 -0.24 0.13 -11.62
N GLU A 38 -1.21 0.68 -12.36
CA GLU A 38 -1.14 0.73 -13.84
C GLU A 38 0.01 1.59 -14.35
N CYS A 39 0.40 2.61 -13.59
CA CYS A 39 1.55 3.46 -13.88
C CYS A 39 2.89 2.88 -13.38
N GLU A 40 2.88 1.69 -12.78
CA GLU A 40 4.05 1.02 -12.17
C GLU A 40 4.75 1.88 -11.10
N PHE A 41 4.02 2.79 -10.42
CA PHE A 41 4.60 3.60 -9.35
C PHE A 41 4.65 2.84 -8.03
N THR A 42 5.82 2.82 -7.41
CA THR A 42 5.97 2.24 -6.08
C THR A 42 5.65 3.25 -4.97
N PRO A 43 5.18 2.81 -3.79
CA PRO A 43 4.99 3.68 -2.62
C PRO A 43 6.21 4.56 -2.31
N ASP A 44 7.41 3.98 -2.35
CA ASP A 44 8.68 4.69 -2.15
C ASP A 44 8.88 5.84 -3.15
N GLN A 45 8.44 5.69 -4.41
CA GLN A 45 8.54 6.75 -5.41
C GLN A 45 7.54 7.89 -5.17
N MET A 46 6.42 7.58 -4.53
CA MET A 46 5.37 8.53 -4.20
C MET A 46 5.65 9.26 -2.87
N PHE A 47 6.55 8.75 -2.03
CA PHE A 47 6.80 9.27 -0.67
C PHE A 47 5.53 9.36 0.19
N ALA A 48 4.69 8.32 0.12
CA ALA A 48 3.32 8.36 0.64
C ALA A 48 3.06 7.42 1.82
N ASP A 49 4.07 6.74 2.37
CA ASP A 49 3.90 5.61 3.29
C ASP A 49 3.02 5.94 4.50
N GLU A 50 3.26 7.07 5.17
CA GLU A 50 2.45 7.54 6.30
C GLU A 50 0.99 7.80 5.89
N ALA A 51 0.77 8.45 4.74
CA ALA A 51 -0.56 8.74 4.23
C ALA A 51 -1.30 7.46 3.84
N LEU A 52 -0.60 6.49 3.26
CA LEU A 52 -1.16 5.18 2.91
C LEU A 52 -1.58 4.40 4.16
N VAL A 53 -0.85 4.50 5.28
CA VAL A 53 -1.29 3.89 6.56
C VAL A 53 -2.59 4.49 7.05
N VAL A 54 -2.70 5.83 7.05
CA VAL A 54 -3.91 6.54 7.47
C VAL A 54 -5.12 6.16 6.61
N LEU A 55 -4.89 5.88 5.33
CA LEU A 55 -5.93 5.51 4.38
C LEU A 55 -6.23 4.00 4.34
N GLY A 56 -5.55 3.19 5.16
CA GLY A 56 -5.71 1.73 5.19
C GLY A 56 -5.18 1.02 3.92
N LEU A 57 -4.21 1.65 3.25
CA LEU A 57 -3.52 1.16 2.05
C LEU A 57 -2.09 0.71 2.34
N ALA A 58 -1.64 0.86 3.59
CA ALA A 58 -0.37 0.32 4.06
C ALA A 58 -0.50 -0.09 5.53
N ARG A 59 0.29 -1.08 5.94
CA ARG A 59 0.40 -1.50 7.34
C ARG A 59 1.85 -1.87 7.67
N LEU A 60 2.26 -1.50 8.87
CA LEU A 60 3.49 -1.99 9.47
C LEU A 60 3.18 -3.32 10.18
N LYS A 61 3.95 -4.37 9.89
CA LYS A 61 3.83 -5.66 10.58
C LYS A 61 5.20 -6.20 10.91
N GLU A 62 5.38 -6.73 12.11
CA GLU A 62 6.57 -7.50 12.46
C GLU A 62 6.66 -8.74 11.57
N ASP A 63 7.83 -9.01 10.98
CA ASP A 63 8.02 -10.21 10.17
C ASP A 63 8.01 -11.45 11.06
N PRO A 64 6.99 -12.34 10.98
CA PRO A 64 6.94 -13.52 11.84
C PRO A 64 8.05 -14.53 11.53
N ARG A 65 8.70 -14.43 10.36
CA ARG A 65 9.82 -15.31 9.98
C ARG A 65 11.16 -14.81 10.51
N HIS A 66 11.24 -13.51 10.78
CA HIS A 66 12.46 -12.78 11.11
C HIS A 66 12.17 -11.64 12.08
N PRO A 67 11.62 -11.91 13.28
CA PRO A 67 11.25 -10.87 14.25
C PRO A 67 12.46 -10.02 14.69
N GLU A 68 13.67 -10.57 14.62
CA GLU A 68 14.92 -9.86 14.90
C GLU A 68 15.29 -8.80 13.85
N HIS A 69 14.67 -8.83 12.66
CA HIS A 69 14.96 -7.91 11.55
C HIS A 69 14.04 -6.67 11.51
N GLY A 70 13.04 -6.61 12.40
CA GLY A 70 12.17 -5.45 12.58
C GLY A 70 10.90 -5.47 11.73
N ASP A 71 10.25 -4.32 11.64
CA ASP A 71 8.95 -4.20 11.00
C ASP A 71 9.06 -4.12 9.46
N VAL A 72 8.11 -4.77 8.79
CA VAL A 72 7.96 -4.78 7.33
C VAL A 72 6.72 -3.99 6.93
N TRP A 73 6.87 -3.20 5.87
CA TRP A 73 5.77 -2.49 5.23
C TRP A 73 5.02 -3.42 4.28
N LEU A 74 3.72 -3.55 4.52
CA LEU A 74 2.80 -4.26 3.64
C LEU A 74 1.91 -3.22 2.95
N TYR A 75 1.98 -3.15 1.62
CA TYR A 75 1.25 -2.18 0.81
C TYR A 75 0.11 -2.83 0.02
N GLY A 76 -1.06 -2.19 0.06
CA GLY A 76 -2.28 -2.66 -0.56
C GLY A 76 -3.51 -2.35 0.31
N PRO A 77 -4.72 -2.35 -0.26
CA PRO A 77 -5.94 -2.27 0.54
C PRO A 77 -6.03 -3.46 1.50
N GLU A 78 -6.60 -3.26 2.68
CA GLU A 78 -6.67 -4.28 3.75
C GLU A 78 -7.19 -5.66 3.29
N ALA A 79 -8.05 -5.69 2.28
CA ALA A 79 -8.59 -6.93 1.70
C ALA A 79 -7.56 -7.75 0.90
N GLU A 80 -6.51 -7.10 0.38
CA GLU A 80 -5.44 -7.72 -0.40
C GLU A 80 -4.20 -8.04 0.46
N LEU A 81 -4.14 -7.50 1.67
CA LEU A 81 -3.01 -7.64 2.59
C LEU A 81 -3.09 -8.88 3.51
N SER A 82 -3.91 -9.88 3.19
CA SER A 82 -3.87 -11.12 3.95
C SER A 82 -2.58 -11.88 3.63
N LEU A 83 -1.67 -11.88 4.59
CA LEU A 83 -0.68 -12.94 4.73
C LEU A 83 -1.44 -14.17 5.24
N ASP A 84 -2.40 -14.68 4.45
CA ASP A 84 -2.94 -15.99 4.70
C ASP A 84 -1.81 -16.99 4.45
N ASP A 85 -1.40 -17.55 5.58
CA ASP A 85 -0.42 -18.57 5.81
C ASP A 85 -0.91 -19.91 5.24
N ASP A 86 -1.23 -19.96 3.94
CA ASP A 86 -1.60 -21.19 3.24
C ASP A 86 -0.83 -21.36 1.93
N ARG A 87 0.50 -21.48 2.06
CA ARG A 87 1.25 -22.37 1.17
C ARG A 87 1.10 -23.81 1.69
N SER A 88 -0.07 -24.41 1.58
CA SER A 88 -0.16 -25.86 1.43
C SER A 88 0.03 -26.20 -0.05
N PRO A 89 0.94 -27.11 -0.40
CA PRO A 89 1.21 -27.45 -1.78
C PRO A 89 0.02 -28.26 -2.32
N ALA A 90 -0.58 -27.80 -3.42
CA ALA A 90 -1.38 -28.67 -4.25
C ALA A 90 -0.45 -29.68 -4.97
N VAL A 91 0.09 -30.64 -4.21
CA VAL A 91 0.45 -31.95 -4.76
C VAL A 91 -0.82 -32.78 -4.66
N GLY A 92 -1.54 -32.88 -5.78
CA GLY A 92 -2.84 -33.52 -5.84
C GLY A 92 -3.07 -34.25 -7.17
N ARG A 93 -2.48 -35.45 -7.24
CA ARG A 93 -2.74 -36.59 -8.15
C ARG A 93 -2.20 -36.55 -9.57
#